data_AF-A0A7C7W2I2-F1
#
_entry.id   AF-A0A7C7W2I2-F1
#
_cell.length_a   1.000
_cell.length_b   1.000
_cell.length_c   1.000
_cell.angle_alpha   90.00
_cell.angle_beta   90.00
_cell.angle_gamma   90.00
#
_symmetry.space_group_name_H-M   'P 1'
#
loop_
_entity.id
_entity.type
_entity.pdbx_description
1 polymer ?
#
loop_
_entity_poly.entity_id
_entity_poly.type
_entity_poly.pdbx_seq_one_letter_code
_entity_poly.pdbx_strand_id
1 'polypeptide(L)'
;MEFLALDLETTGLDPQRDEIVEIGLVWFSGGEPQARRSWLVRPARAGEGLAISGLSWEELQAAPSLEEVLPQVLPELAGRTVVAHNAPFDRAFLAAGARRLGVAVPHARWVDTLSLARALWPGRAGYSLEALRAELGLEAGGHRALPDAEAAGRVFLALLSRLASLPDEARARLSPQLPEEVWGLLPGAELAGAFSRLESRPGYSRRPTQRAFAQAALAALQEGKVGLLEAGPGTGKTLGYLLPLLQVLAREGGRAVVATRTRALQEQLWRHDLPLAREALGFELPVALLKGRDLRSSPLTTGRRHCGRWRCSVP
;
A
#
# COMPACT_ATOMS: atom_id res chain seq x y z
N MET A 1 -5.07 -4.91 -6.30
CA MET A 1 -4.42 -3.68 -5.81
C MET A 1 -5.02 -2.53 -6.59
N GLU A 2 -5.47 -1.49 -5.88
CA GLU A 2 -6.06 -0.29 -6.48
C GLU A 2 -5.09 0.87 -6.35
N PHE A 3 -4.80 1.56 -7.46
CA PHE A 3 -4.04 2.81 -7.45
C PHE A 3 -4.38 3.66 -8.68
N LEU A 4 -4.02 4.93 -8.63
CA LEU A 4 -4.16 5.88 -9.73
C LEU A 4 -2.77 6.24 -10.23
N ALA A 5 -2.48 6.03 -11.51
CA ALA A 5 -1.26 6.58 -12.11
C ALA A 5 -1.56 7.97 -12.69
N LEU A 6 -0.62 8.89 -12.50
CA LEU A 6 -0.72 10.29 -12.90
C LEU A 6 0.57 10.74 -13.57
N ASP A 7 0.42 11.55 -14.60
CA ASP A 7 1.51 12.28 -15.25
C ASP A 7 0.98 13.62 -15.77
N LEU A 8 1.84 14.63 -15.84
CA LEU A 8 1.53 15.99 -16.30
C LEU A 8 2.48 16.42 -17.41
N GLU A 9 1.91 17.00 -18.48
CA GLU A 9 2.69 17.82 -19.40
C GLU A 9 2.57 19.30 -19.04
N THR A 10 3.65 20.05 -19.22
CA THR A 10 3.77 21.43 -18.76
C THR A 10 4.47 22.30 -19.79
N THR A 11 4.31 23.63 -19.69
CA THR A 11 5.01 24.58 -20.56
C THR A 11 6.52 24.63 -20.30
N GLY A 12 6.97 24.14 -19.14
CA GLY A 12 8.36 24.19 -18.66
C GLY A 12 8.48 23.56 -17.28
N LEU A 13 9.61 23.74 -16.59
CA LEU A 13 9.94 22.96 -15.38
C LEU A 13 9.69 23.69 -14.05
N ASP A 14 9.34 24.98 -14.06
CA ASP A 14 9.15 25.77 -12.83
C ASP A 14 7.66 25.94 -12.50
N PRO A 15 7.12 25.26 -11.49
CA PRO A 15 5.69 25.34 -11.14
C PRO A 15 5.22 26.75 -10.72
N GLN A 16 6.13 27.67 -10.39
CA GLN A 16 5.76 29.06 -10.11
C GLN A 16 5.53 29.86 -11.40
N ARG A 17 6.25 29.56 -12.48
CA ARG A 17 6.27 30.33 -13.73
C ARG A 17 5.53 29.65 -14.87
N ASP A 18 5.64 28.33 -14.93
CA ASP A 18 5.08 27.45 -15.94
C ASP A 18 3.67 26.99 -15.57
N GLU A 19 3.02 26.38 -16.55
CA GLU A 19 1.61 26.03 -16.54
C GLU A 19 1.43 24.57 -16.96
N ILE A 20 0.42 23.90 -16.38
CA ILE A 20 0.00 22.56 -16.80
C ILE A 20 -0.72 22.71 -18.15
N VAL A 21 -0.41 21.82 -19.10
CA VAL A 21 -1.03 21.79 -20.43
C VAL A 21 -1.72 20.47 -20.75
N GLU A 22 -1.35 19.39 -20.08
CA GLU A 22 -2.08 18.12 -20.13
C GLU A 22 -2.02 17.42 -18.77
N ILE A 23 -3.11 16.74 -18.41
CA ILE A 23 -3.21 15.91 -17.22
C ILE A 23 -3.65 14.52 -17.67
N GLY A 24 -2.85 13.48 -17.38
CA GLY A 24 -3.16 12.10 -17.68
C GLY A 24 -3.43 11.31 -16.41
N LEU A 25 -4.57 10.61 -16.35
CA LEU A 25 -4.94 9.72 -15.25
C LEU A 25 -5.28 8.32 -15.75
N VAL A 26 -4.74 7.31 -15.08
CA VAL A 26 -5.01 5.89 -15.36
C VAL A 26 -5.32 5.15 -14.07
N TRP A 27 -6.53 4.60 -13.96
CA TRP A 27 -6.96 3.84 -12.80
C TRP A 27 -6.55 2.37 -12.99
N PHE A 28 -5.80 1.83 -12.04
CA PHE A 28 -5.39 0.44 -12.03
C PHE A 28 -6.15 -0.34 -10.96
N SER A 29 -6.66 -1.51 -11.35
CA SER A 29 -7.26 -2.51 -10.47
C SER A 29 -6.74 -3.88 -10.86
N GLY A 30 -6.44 -4.72 -9.88
CA GLY A 30 -5.96 -6.09 -10.14
C GLY A 30 -4.65 -6.18 -10.93
N GLY A 31 -3.86 -5.09 -11.02
CA GLY A 31 -2.65 -5.03 -11.85
C GLY A 31 -2.90 -4.60 -13.29
N GLU A 32 -4.14 -4.29 -13.67
CA GLU A 32 -4.53 -3.91 -15.03
C GLU A 32 -5.18 -2.52 -15.06
N PRO A 33 -4.96 -1.73 -16.12
CA PRO A 33 -5.61 -0.43 -16.30
C PRO A 33 -7.10 -0.58 -16.64
N GLN A 34 -7.96 -0.09 -15.76
CA GLN A 34 -9.42 -0.18 -15.86
C GLN A 34 -10.06 1.03 -16.54
N ALA A 35 -9.48 2.21 -16.33
CA ALA A 35 -9.99 3.45 -16.89
C ALA A 35 -8.84 4.39 -17.24
N ARG A 36 -9.07 5.24 -18.23
CA ARG A 36 -8.12 6.23 -18.75
C ARG A 36 -8.86 7.53 -18.97
N ARG A 37 -8.27 8.64 -18.55
CA ARG A 37 -8.81 9.96 -18.84
C ARG A 37 -7.68 10.95 -18.96
N SER A 38 -7.79 11.83 -19.95
CA SER A 38 -6.90 12.97 -20.10
C SER A 38 -7.68 14.26 -20.22
N TRP A 39 -7.03 15.35 -19.84
CA TRP A 39 -7.53 16.71 -20.03
C TRP A 39 -6.41 17.54 -20.62
N LEU A 40 -6.72 18.24 -21.70
CA LEU A 40 -5.90 19.37 -22.14
C LEU A 40 -6.26 20.59 -21.33
N VAL A 41 -5.27 21.45 -21.10
CA VAL A 41 -5.41 22.68 -20.34
C VAL A 41 -4.81 23.81 -21.16
N ARG A 42 -5.57 24.88 -21.35
CA ARG A 42 -5.10 26.07 -22.06
C ARG A 42 -4.11 26.87 -21.20
N PRO A 43 -2.83 27.00 -21.60
CA PRO A 43 -1.89 27.88 -20.93
C PRO A 43 -2.05 29.33 -21.39
N ALA A 44 -1.67 30.28 -20.53
CA ALA A 44 -1.62 31.69 -20.90
C ALA A 44 -0.42 32.01 -21.81
N ARG A 45 0.67 31.25 -21.72
CA ARG A 45 1.90 31.47 -22.50
C ARG A 45 2.44 30.16 -23.07
N ALA A 46 3.06 30.24 -24.24
CA ALA A 46 3.85 29.14 -24.77
C ALA A 46 5.15 28.98 -23.96
N GLY A 47 5.70 27.77 -23.95
CA GLY A 47 6.98 27.48 -23.32
C GLY A 47 7.73 26.37 -24.02
N GLU A 48 9.01 26.20 -23.67
CA GLU A 48 9.92 25.25 -24.32
C GLU A 48 9.47 23.79 -24.15
N GLY A 49 8.73 23.47 -23.07
CA GLY A 49 8.17 22.13 -22.83
C GLY A 49 7.16 21.67 -23.88
N LEU A 50 6.50 22.62 -24.57
CA LEU A 50 5.51 22.30 -25.61
C LEU A 50 6.10 21.55 -26.79
N ALA A 51 7.35 21.87 -27.16
CA ALA A 51 8.04 21.24 -28.29
C ALA A 51 8.25 19.73 -28.08
N ILE A 52 8.29 19.31 -26.82
CA ILE A 52 8.52 17.92 -26.42
C ILE A 52 7.18 17.17 -26.37
N SER A 53 6.12 17.81 -25.88
CA SER A 53 4.79 17.20 -25.69
C SER A 53 4.04 16.77 -26.96
N GLY A 54 4.47 17.23 -28.13
CA GLY A 54 3.76 17.02 -29.39
C GLY A 54 2.40 17.73 -29.51
N LEU A 55 2.03 18.58 -28.55
CA LEU A 55 0.80 19.38 -28.55
C LEU A 55 0.95 20.64 -29.39
N SER A 56 -0.02 20.91 -30.26
CA SER A 56 -0.01 22.15 -31.04
C SER A 56 -0.54 23.33 -30.22
N TRP A 57 -0.01 24.53 -30.49
CA TRP A 57 -0.51 25.75 -29.83
C TRP A 57 -2.01 25.98 -30.10
N GLU A 58 -2.47 25.68 -31.32
CA GLU A 58 -3.89 25.80 -31.70
C GLU A 58 -4.79 24.89 -30.88
N GLU A 59 -4.39 23.62 -30.71
CA GLU A 59 -5.10 22.65 -29.88
C GLU A 59 -5.18 23.10 -28.41
N LEU A 60 -4.08 23.65 -27.88
CA LEU A 60 -4.04 24.17 -26.51
C LEU A 60 -4.89 25.43 -26.33
N GLN A 61 -4.98 26.32 -27.32
CA GLN A 61 -5.83 27.50 -27.23
C GLN A 61 -7.34 27.16 -27.31
N ALA A 62 -7.69 26.04 -27.93
CA ALA A 62 -9.05 25.51 -27.95
C ALA A 62 -9.42 24.72 -26.67
N ALA A 63 -8.43 24.37 -25.83
CA ALA A 63 -8.63 23.61 -24.61
C ALA A 63 -9.34 24.43 -23.50
N PRO A 64 -10.01 23.77 -22.54
CA PRO A 64 -10.55 24.42 -21.36
C PRO A 64 -9.43 25.01 -20.49
N SER A 65 -9.77 26.00 -19.66
CA SER A 65 -8.81 26.60 -18.74
C SER A 65 -8.52 25.69 -17.52
N LEU A 66 -7.47 26.02 -16.77
CA LEU A 66 -7.13 25.26 -15.56
C LEU A 66 -8.25 25.34 -14.51
N GLU A 67 -8.93 26.49 -14.43
CA GLU A 67 -10.11 26.73 -13.60
C GLU A 67 -11.24 25.73 -13.88
N GLU A 68 -11.42 25.35 -15.15
CA GLU A 68 -12.47 24.41 -15.58
C GLU A 68 -12.07 22.95 -15.38
N VAL A 69 -10.78 22.64 -15.52
CA VAL A 69 -10.25 21.27 -15.47
C VAL A 69 -9.94 20.81 -14.04
N LEU A 70 -9.28 21.64 -13.23
CA LEU A 70 -8.76 21.23 -11.93
C LEU A 70 -9.85 20.73 -10.96
N PRO A 71 -11.06 21.33 -10.90
CA PRO A 71 -12.17 20.81 -10.10
C PRO A 71 -12.63 19.39 -10.47
N GLN A 72 -12.36 18.94 -11.70
CA GLN A 72 -12.67 17.58 -12.16
C GLN A 72 -11.57 16.59 -11.77
N VAL A 73 -10.32 17.06 -11.71
CA VAL A 73 -9.13 16.23 -11.46
C VAL A 73 -8.91 15.99 -9.97
N LEU A 74 -8.98 17.04 -9.14
CA LEU A 74 -8.63 16.91 -7.71
C LEU A 74 -9.45 15.85 -6.96
N PRO A 75 -10.78 15.72 -7.14
CA PRO A 75 -11.57 14.68 -6.48
C PRO A 75 -11.11 13.25 -6.80
N GLU A 76 -10.50 13.04 -7.97
CA GLU A 76 -9.96 11.74 -8.37
C GLU A 76 -8.72 11.36 -7.56
N LEU A 77 -7.99 12.31 -6.98
CA LEU A 77 -6.80 12.03 -6.16
C LEU A 77 -7.15 11.71 -4.70
N ALA A 78 -8.30 12.20 -4.22
CA ALA A 78 -8.66 12.21 -2.82
C ALA A 78 -8.64 10.80 -2.17
N GLY A 79 -7.82 10.62 -1.14
CA GLY A 79 -7.71 9.39 -0.36
C GLY A 79 -7.06 8.21 -1.08
N ARG A 80 -6.62 8.38 -2.34
CA ARG A 80 -6.05 7.31 -3.17
C ARG A 80 -4.52 7.25 -3.06
N THR A 81 -3.98 6.10 -3.44
CA THR A 81 -2.55 5.97 -3.77
C THR A 81 -2.35 6.47 -5.20
N VAL A 82 -1.56 7.53 -5.35
CA VAL A 82 -1.20 8.15 -6.62
C VAL A 82 0.24 7.77 -6.96
N VAL A 83 0.42 7.16 -8.12
CA VAL A 83 1.70 6.71 -8.65
C VAL A 83 2.12 7.66 -9.76
N ALA A 84 3.32 8.24 -9.65
CA ALA A 84 3.88 9.09 -10.69
C ALA A 84 5.38 8.79 -10.85
N HIS A 85 5.96 9.22 -11.97
CA HIS A 85 7.39 9.14 -12.19
C HIS A 85 8.02 10.50 -11.96
N ASN A 86 8.83 10.64 -10.90
CA ASN A 86 9.25 11.93 -10.35
C ASN A 86 8.09 12.71 -9.71
N ALA A 87 7.29 12.01 -8.88
CA ALA A 87 6.10 12.55 -8.21
C ALA A 87 6.23 13.94 -7.54
N PRO A 88 7.40 14.36 -6.98
CA PRO A 88 7.56 15.72 -6.48
C PRO A 88 7.27 16.81 -7.52
N PHE A 89 7.55 16.55 -8.80
CA PHE A 89 7.27 17.45 -9.91
C PHE A 89 5.77 17.66 -10.10
N ASP A 90 5.01 16.59 -10.33
CA ASP A 90 3.57 16.65 -10.57
C ASP A 90 2.83 17.29 -9.39
N ARG A 91 3.22 16.90 -8.17
CA ARG A 91 2.64 17.43 -6.94
C ARG A 91 2.89 18.92 -6.81
N ALA A 92 4.07 19.42 -7.21
CA ALA A 92 4.38 20.84 -7.15
C ALA A 92 3.53 21.65 -8.14
N PHE A 93 3.33 21.15 -9.37
CA PHE A 93 2.47 21.77 -10.37
C PHE A 93 0.99 21.79 -9.95
N LEU A 94 0.45 20.67 -9.46
CA LEU A 94 -0.90 20.61 -8.94
C LEU A 94 -1.10 21.56 -7.75
N ALA A 95 -0.12 21.65 -6.85
CA ALA A 95 -0.17 22.56 -5.71
C ALA A 95 -0.10 24.03 -6.11
N ALA A 96 0.70 24.37 -7.13
CA ALA A 96 0.76 25.73 -7.67
C ALA A 96 -0.54 26.11 -8.37
N GLY A 97 -1.08 25.23 -9.22
CA GLY A 97 -2.38 25.41 -9.87
C GLY A 97 -3.51 25.59 -8.87
N ALA A 98 -3.60 24.69 -7.88
CA ALA A 98 -4.62 24.76 -6.84
C ALA A 98 -4.54 26.07 -6.03
N ARG A 99 -3.32 26.53 -5.71
CA ARG A 99 -3.09 27.80 -5.01
C ARG A 99 -3.56 29.01 -5.82
N ARG A 100 -3.29 29.04 -7.13
CA ARG A 100 -3.75 30.12 -8.03
C ARG A 100 -5.29 30.22 -8.04
N LEU A 101 -5.97 29.08 -7.92
CA LEU A 101 -7.43 28.99 -7.90
C LEU A 101 -8.06 29.12 -6.51
N GLY A 102 -7.25 29.22 -5.45
CA GLY A 102 -7.76 29.24 -4.08
C GLY A 102 -8.42 27.93 -3.64
N VAL A 103 -8.09 26.80 -4.26
CA VAL A 103 -8.61 25.47 -3.91
C VAL A 103 -7.55 24.63 -3.17
N ALA A 104 -7.99 23.72 -2.32
CA ALA A 104 -7.10 22.82 -1.60
C ALA A 104 -6.80 21.56 -2.43
N VAL A 105 -5.53 21.15 -2.49
CA VAL A 105 -5.17 19.82 -3.00
C VAL A 105 -5.60 18.79 -1.95
N PRO A 106 -6.40 17.77 -2.30
CA PRO A 106 -6.84 16.78 -1.33
C PRO A 106 -5.67 15.91 -0.89
N HIS A 107 -5.82 15.30 0.28
CA HIS A 107 -4.84 14.34 0.78
C HIS A 107 -4.81 13.11 -0.15
N ALA A 108 -3.63 12.76 -0.65
CA ALA A 108 -3.36 11.59 -1.45
C ALA A 108 -2.01 11.01 -1.05
N ARG A 109 -1.85 9.70 -1.21
CA ARG A 109 -0.61 8.99 -0.85
C ARG A 109 0.24 8.86 -2.11
N TRP A 110 1.37 9.54 -2.17
CA TRP A 110 2.17 9.62 -3.39
C TRP A 110 3.29 8.58 -3.40
N VAL A 111 3.37 7.83 -4.50
CA VAL A 111 4.44 6.87 -4.76
C VAL A 111 5.25 7.37 -5.95
N ASP A 112 6.54 7.62 -5.71
CA ASP A 112 7.48 8.00 -6.75
C ASP A 112 8.20 6.78 -7.32
N THR A 113 7.88 6.44 -8.57
CA THR A 113 8.51 5.31 -9.28
C THR A 113 9.99 5.57 -9.60
N LEU A 114 10.43 6.83 -9.72
CA LEU A 114 11.83 7.15 -9.97
C LEU A 114 12.69 6.78 -8.75
N SER A 115 12.30 7.24 -7.57
CA SER A 115 12.96 6.89 -6.31
C SER A 115 12.91 5.39 -6.05
N LEU A 116 11.77 4.74 -6.30
CA LEU A 116 11.61 3.30 -6.15
C LEU A 116 12.52 2.51 -7.11
N ALA A 117 12.60 2.91 -8.38
CA ALA A 117 13.48 2.28 -9.35
C ALA A 117 14.96 2.40 -8.98
N ARG A 118 15.41 3.56 -8.49
CA ARG A 118 16.77 3.77 -7.98
C ARG A 118 17.11 2.84 -6.82
N ALA A 119 16.16 2.60 -5.93
CA ALA A 119 16.35 1.73 -4.77
C ALA A 119 16.35 0.24 -5.15
N LEU A 120 15.50 -0.19 -6.08
CA LEU A 120 15.31 -1.61 -6.42
C LEU A 120 16.21 -2.14 -7.54
N TRP A 121 16.70 -1.25 -8.40
CA TRP A 121 17.62 -1.56 -9.48
C TRP A 121 18.85 -0.66 -9.41
N PRO A 122 19.70 -0.80 -8.39
CA PRO A 122 20.90 0.02 -8.26
C PRO A 122 21.87 -0.23 -9.42
N GLY A 123 22.57 0.81 -9.85
CA GLY A 123 23.63 0.71 -10.87
C GLY A 123 23.17 0.74 -12.33
N ARG A 124 21.88 0.98 -12.61
CA ARG A 124 21.41 1.19 -13.99
C ARG A 124 22.03 2.43 -14.63
N ALA A 125 22.16 2.38 -15.96
CA ALA A 125 22.63 3.49 -16.78
C ALA A 125 21.62 4.67 -16.84
N GLY A 126 20.33 4.41 -16.62
CA GLY A 126 19.27 5.43 -16.66
C GLY A 126 18.01 5.02 -15.91
N TYR A 127 17.30 6.03 -15.40
CA TYR A 127 16.05 5.87 -14.66
C TYR A 127 14.94 6.79 -15.19
N SER A 128 15.11 7.42 -16.35
CA SER A 128 14.01 8.14 -16.98
C SER A 128 12.87 7.17 -17.31
N LEU A 129 11.64 7.68 -17.36
CA LEU A 129 10.49 6.87 -17.72
C LEU A 129 10.69 6.16 -19.07
N GLU A 130 11.26 6.85 -20.06
CA GLU A 130 11.61 6.28 -21.36
C GLU A 130 12.60 5.11 -21.26
N ALA A 131 13.67 5.26 -20.47
CA ALA A 131 14.65 4.19 -20.27
C ALA A 131 14.03 2.96 -19.58
N LEU A 132 13.11 3.19 -18.64
CA LEU A 132 12.38 2.10 -17.97
C LEU A 132 11.35 1.43 -18.89
N ARG A 133 10.67 2.19 -19.75
CA ARG A 133 9.76 1.64 -20.77
C ARG A 133 10.46 0.70 -21.73
N ALA A 134 11.59 1.15 -22.27
CA ALA A 134 12.35 0.39 -23.26
C ALA A 134 12.78 -0.97 -22.71
N GLU A 135 13.25 -1.03 -21.47
CA GLU A 135 13.65 -2.29 -20.85
C GLU A 135 12.46 -3.20 -20.52
N LEU A 136 11.33 -2.63 -20.07
CA LEU A 136 10.12 -3.38 -19.77
C LEU A 136 9.34 -3.81 -21.03
N GLY A 137 9.83 -3.47 -22.24
CA GLY A 137 9.16 -3.75 -23.51
C GLY A 137 7.82 -3.02 -23.64
N LEU A 138 7.69 -1.86 -22.98
CA LEU A 138 6.51 -1.00 -23.10
C LEU A 138 6.61 -0.13 -24.34
N GLU A 139 5.46 0.19 -24.94
CA GLU A 139 5.40 1.09 -26.10
C GLU A 139 6.04 2.45 -25.76
N ALA A 140 6.76 2.99 -26.74
CA ALA A 140 7.41 4.29 -26.63
C ALA A 140 6.36 5.39 -26.36
N GLY A 141 6.70 6.29 -25.45
CA GLY A 141 5.88 7.47 -25.18
C GLY A 141 6.04 8.51 -26.26
N GLY A 142 4.98 9.29 -26.48
CA GLY A 142 5.03 10.49 -27.30
C GLY A 142 5.14 11.78 -26.48
N HIS A 143 5.64 11.71 -25.22
CA HIS A 143 5.55 12.79 -24.24
C HIS A 143 4.12 13.31 -24.11
N ARG A 144 3.21 12.37 -23.85
CA ARG A 144 1.80 12.63 -23.67
C ARG A 144 1.42 12.13 -22.30
N ALA A 145 0.69 12.94 -21.55
CA ALA A 145 0.45 12.66 -20.14
C ALA A 145 -0.24 11.31 -19.93
N LEU A 146 -1.17 10.91 -20.81
CA LEU A 146 -1.91 9.66 -20.62
C LEU A 146 -1.08 8.38 -20.87
N PRO A 147 -0.37 8.23 -22.01
CA PRO A 147 0.59 7.14 -22.20
C PRO A 147 1.67 7.08 -21.13
N ASP A 148 2.14 8.24 -20.64
CA ASP A 148 3.23 8.32 -19.66
C ASP A 148 2.72 7.96 -18.26
N ALA A 149 1.51 8.37 -17.88
CA ALA A 149 0.82 7.88 -16.69
C ALA A 149 0.63 6.36 -16.73
N GLU A 150 0.18 5.78 -17.85
CA GLU A 150 0.04 4.33 -17.97
C GLU A 150 1.40 3.62 -17.80
N ALA A 151 2.45 4.15 -18.43
CA ALA A 151 3.80 3.62 -18.30
C ALA A 151 4.31 3.69 -16.86
N ALA A 152 4.09 4.81 -16.15
CA ALA A 152 4.44 4.95 -14.74
C ALA A 152 3.73 3.88 -13.89
N GLY A 153 2.45 3.63 -14.14
CA GLY A 153 1.70 2.56 -13.48
C GLY A 153 2.25 1.16 -13.77
N ARG A 154 2.61 0.85 -15.01
CA ARG A 154 3.23 -0.44 -15.38
C ARG A 154 4.63 -0.61 -14.79
N VAL A 155 5.43 0.46 -14.78
CA VAL A 155 6.73 0.49 -14.10
C VAL A 155 6.56 0.20 -12.62
N PHE A 156 5.57 0.81 -11.96
CA PHE A 156 5.27 0.53 -10.56
C PHE A 156 4.96 -0.95 -10.32
N LEU A 157 4.15 -1.58 -11.17
CA LEU A 157 3.87 -3.02 -11.08
C LEU A 157 5.13 -3.88 -11.24
N ALA A 158 6.02 -3.54 -12.18
CA ALA A 158 7.29 -4.22 -12.35
C ALA A 158 8.21 -4.05 -11.12
N LEU A 159 8.23 -2.85 -10.52
CA LEU A 159 8.97 -2.57 -9.30
C LEU A 159 8.40 -3.34 -8.09
N LEU A 160 7.07 -3.46 -7.97
CA LEU A 160 6.45 -4.30 -6.95
C LEU A 160 6.80 -5.78 -7.12
N SER A 161 6.79 -6.29 -8.36
CA SER A 161 7.21 -7.65 -8.67
C SER A 161 8.68 -7.88 -8.28
N ARG A 162 9.56 -6.92 -8.62
CA ARG A 162 10.96 -6.94 -8.20
C ARG A 162 11.08 -6.97 -6.68
N LEU A 163 10.41 -6.06 -5.99
CA LEU A 163 10.46 -5.96 -4.54
C LEU A 163 9.94 -7.23 -3.86
N ALA A 164 8.88 -7.86 -4.41
CA ALA A 164 8.38 -9.14 -3.93
C ALA A 164 9.39 -10.28 -4.10
N SER A 165 10.23 -10.25 -5.14
CA SER A 165 11.29 -11.25 -5.38
C SER A 165 12.54 -11.09 -4.51
N LEU A 166 12.69 -9.96 -3.80
CA LEU A 166 13.87 -9.72 -2.97
C LEU A 166 13.84 -10.55 -1.68
N PRO A 167 15.00 -11.05 -1.20
CA PRO A 167 15.09 -11.68 0.12
C PRO A 167 14.65 -10.73 1.24
N ASP A 168 14.13 -11.28 2.35
CA ASP A 168 13.63 -10.52 3.50
C ASP A 168 14.63 -9.50 4.04
N GLU A 169 15.91 -9.85 4.08
CA GLU A 169 16.98 -8.95 4.53
C GLU A 169 17.17 -7.74 3.61
N ALA A 170 16.99 -7.93 2.29
CA ALA A 170 17.02 -6.83 1.34
C ALA A 170 15.77 -5.96 1.47
N ARG A 171 14.59 -6.58 1.63
CA ARG A 171 13.32 -5.87 1.89
C ARG A 171 13.39 -5.04 3.17
N ALA A 172 13.94 -5.59 4.25
CA ALA A 172 14.10 -4.89 5.52
C ALA A 172 15.02 -3.66 5.41
N ARG A 173 16.09 -3.74 4.62
CA ARG A 173 16.99 -2.60 4.35
C ARG A 173 16.33 -1.48 3.55
N LEU A 174 15.40 -1.83 2.67
CA LEU A 174 14.61 -0.88 1.89
C LEU A 174 13.44 -0.29 2.69
N SER A 175 13.03 -0.92 3.80
CA SER A 175 11.91 -0.48 4.65
C SER A 175 11.83 1.01 4.99
N PRO A 176 12.90 1.67 5.43
CA PRO A 176 12.83 3.10 5.74
C PRO A 176 12.75 4.01 4.50
N GLN A 177 12.98 3.47 3.30
CA GLN A 177 13.09 4.24 2.06
C GLN A 177 11.82 4.21 1.21
N LEU A 178 10.86 3.32 1.53
CA LEU A 178 9.62 3.19 0.76
C LEU A 178 8.44 3.80 1.52
N PRO A 179 7.47 4.44 0.83
CA PRO A 179 6.22 4.88 1.44
C PRO A 179 5.54 3.73 2.19
N GLU A 180 4.91 4.01 3.33
CA GLU A 180 4.22 3.01 4.16
C GLU A 180 3.20 2.20 3.34
N GLU A 181 2.58 2.87 2.37
CA GLU A 181 1.62 2.32 1.43
C GLU A 181 2.20 1.23 0.55
N VAL A 182 3.47 1.33 0.17
CA VAL A 182 4.15 0.33 -0.65
C VAL A 182 4.37 -0.95 0.15
N TRP A 183 4.56 -0.87 1.47
CA TRP A 183 4.69 -2.04 2.34
C TRP A 183 3.38 -2.82 2.49
N GLY A 184 2.25 -2.13 2.53
CA GLY A 184 0.92 -2.75 2.59
C GLY A 184 0.51 -3.49 1.31
N LEU A 185 1.28 -3.36 0.22
CA LEU A 185 0.95 -3.89 -1.10
C LEU A 185 1.75 -5.16 -1.48
N LEU A 186 2.71 -5.57 -0.65
CA LEU A 186 3.64 -6.65 -1.00
C LEU A 186 3.28 -7.99 -0.34
N PRO A 187 3.30 -9.09 -1.10
CA PRO A 187 3.23 -10.43 -0.55
C PRO A 187 4.39 -10.73 0.42
N GLY A 188 4.08 -10.93 1.70
CA GLY A 188 5.06 -11.30 2.74
C GLY A 188 5.71 -10.11 3.46
N ALA A 189 5.57 -8.88 2.95
CA ALA A 189 6.14 -7.70 3.60
C ALA A 189 5.24 -7.13 4.71
N GLU A 190 3.97 -7.54 4.77
CA GLU A 190 3.09 -7.26 5.92
C GLU A 190 3.68 -7.82 7.21
N LEU A 191 4.21 -9.06 7.20
CA LEU A 191 4.85 -9.66 8.36
C LEU A 191 6.10 -8.88 8.76
N ALA A 192 6.98 -8.60 7.80
CA ALA A 192 8.20 -7.85 8.02
C ALA A 192 7.92 -6.42 8.50
N GLY A 193 6.97 -5.73 7.87
CA GLY A 193 6.51 -4.40 8.22
C GLY A 193 5.82 -4.36 9.58
N ALA A 194 5.03 -5.37 9.93
CA ALA A 194 4.45 -5.51 11.26
C ALA A 194 5.53 -5.66 12.33
N PHE A 195 6.57 -6.47 12.09
CA PHE A 195 7.69 -6.54 13.00
C PHE A 195 8.48 -5.23 13.09
N SER A 196 8.67 -4.51 11.99
CA SER A 196 9.31 -3.19 12.03
C SER A 196 8.50 -2.17 12.86
N ARG A 197 7.16 -2.15 12.71
CA ARG A 197 6.27 -1.31 13.53
C ARG A 197 6.27 -1.71 15.00
N LEU A 198 6.35 -3.00 15.30
CA LEU A 198 6.49 -3.46 16.69
C LEU A 198 7.83 -3.01 17.28
N GLU A 199 8.92 -3.17 16.53
CA GLU A 199 10.26 -2.84 16.97
C GLU A 199 10.51 -1.34 17.16
N SER A 200 9.72 -0.47 16.52
CA SER A 200 9.78 0.98 16.76
C SER A 200 8.99 1.44 18.00
N ARG A 201 8.19 0.56 18.64
CA ARG A 201 7.40 0.94 19.82
C ARG A 201 8.28 1.14 21.05
N PRO A 202 8.04 2.19 21.86
CA PRO A 202 8.64 2.33 23.17
C PRO A 202 8.37 1.09 24.03
N GLY A 203 9.44 0.51 24.59
CA GLY A 203 9.34 -0.67 25.46
C GLY A 203 9.24 -2.02 24.73
N TYR A 204 9.22 -2.06 23.40
CA TYR A 204 9.31 -3.32 22.66
C TYR A 204 10.77 -3.77 22.52
N SER A 205 11.05 -5.02 22.89
CA SER A 205 12.38 -5.61 22.72
C SER A 205 12.43 -6.46 21.46
N ARG A 206 13.36 -6.13 20.55
CA ARG A 206 13.63 -6.92 19.35
C ARG A 206 14.11 -8.32 19.72
N ARG A 207 13.44 -9.34 19.17
CA ARG A 207 13.73 -10.77 19.42
C ARG A 207 13.93 -11.48 18.08
N PRO A 208 15.18 -11.71 17.63
CA PRO A 208 15.44 -12.33 16.31
C PRO A 208 14.76 -13.69 16.12
N THR A 209 14.72 -14.51 17.17
CA THR A 209 14.04 -15.82 17.18
C THR A 209 12.53 -15.72 16.96
N GLN A 210 11.90 -14.59 17.30
CA GLN A 210 10.48 -14.35 17.07
C GLN A 210 10.17 -14.19 15.57
N ARG A 211 11.03 -13.46 14.84
CA ARG A 211 10.88 -13.26 13.40
C ARG A 211 11.06 -14.59 12.65
N ALA A 212 12.08 -15.36 13.02
CA ALA A 212 12.32 -16.69 12.44
C ALA A 212 11.14 -17.63 12.71
N PHE A 213 10.60 -17.63 13.94
CA PHE A 213 9.42 -18.41 14.30
C PHE A 213 8.19 -18.00 13.46
N ALA A 214 8.01 -16.70 13.23
CA ALA A 214 6.88 -16.20 12.44
C ALA A 214 6.97 -16.53 10.96
N GLN A 215 8.18 -16.49 10.39
CA GLN A 215 8.42 -16.94 9.01
C GLN A 215 8.11 -18.43 8.87
N ALA A 216 8.57 -19.25 9.82
CA ALA A 216 8.28 -20.69 9.82
C ALA A 216 6.78 -20.98 9.99
N ALA A 217 6.07 -20.21 10.83
CA ALA A 217 4.62 -20.29 10.97
C ALA A 217 3.89 -19.88 9.68
N LEU A 218 4.34 -18.81 9.00
CA LEU A 218 3.78 -18.38 7.72
C LEU A 218 3.90 -19.47 6.66
N ALA A 219 5.09 -20.07 6.50
CA ALA A 219 5.32 -21.16 5.56
C ALA A 219 4.40 -22.36 5.85
N ALA A 220 4.28 -22.78 7.11
CA ALA A 220 3.41 -23.88 7.50
C ALA A 220 1.92 -23.61 7.19
N LEU A 221 1.45 -22.37 7.41
CA LEU A 221 0.08 -21.96 7.09
C LEU A 221 -0.18 -21.99 5.58
N GLN A 222 0.77 -21.50 4.78
CA GLN A 222 0.64 -21.44 3.32
C GLN A 222 0.69 -22.83 2.65
N GLU A 223 1.46 -23.77 3.21
CA GLU A 223 1.51 -25.14 2.70
C GLU A 223 0.24 -25.95 2.99
N GLY A 224 -0.64 -25.47 3.87
CA GLY A 224 -1.85 -26.19 4.29
C GLY A 224 -1.56 -27.50 5.04
N LYS A 225 -0.34 -27.67 5.58
CA LYS A 225 0.11 -28.88 6.28
C LYS A 225 0.06 -28.69 7.80
N VAL A 226 0.08 -29.81 8.52
CA VAL A 226 0.29 -29.79 9.98
C VAL A 226 1.76 -29.45 10.26
N GLY A 227 1.99 -28.29 10.87
CA GLY A 227 3.31 -27.84 11.31
C GLY A 227 3.49 -27.95 12.83
N LEU A 228 4.67 -28.39 13.28
CA LEU A 228 5.09 -28.34 14.68
C LEU A 228 6.23 -27.33 14.83
N LEU A 229 6.02 -26.30 15.64
CA LEU A 229 6.99 -25.22 15.84
C LEU A 229 7.32 -25.11 17.33
N GLU A 230 8.58 -25.33 17.68
CA GLU A 230 9.09 -25.19 19.04
C GLU A 230 9.94 -23.91 19.18
N ALA A 231 9.84 -23.26 20.34
CA ALA A 231 10.66 -22.10 20.67
C ALA A 231 10.89 -22.05 22.18
N GLY A 232 11.96 -21.40 22.64
CA GLY A 232 12.18 -21.18 24.08
C GLY A 232 11.13 -20.27 24.72
N PRO A 233 10.98 -20.25 26.06
CA PRO A 233 10.26 -19.19 26.76
C PRO A 233 10.82 -17.80 26.43
N GLY A 234 10.00 -16.75 26.54
CA GLY A 234 10.44 -15.36 26.30
C GLY A 234 10.69 -14.98 24.83
N THR A 235 10.63 -15.93 23.89
CA THR A 235 10.82 -15.70 22.44
C THR A 235 9.72 -14.89 21.77
N GLY A 236 8.61 -14.58 22.46
CA GLY A 236 7.50 -13.81 21.88
C GLY A 236 6.61 -14.62 20.93
N LYS A 237 6.48 -15.93 21.17
CA LYS A 237 5.73 -16.90 20.34
C LYS A 237 4.32 -16.43 19.95
N THR A 238 3.62 -15.72 20.83
CA THR A 238 2.24 -15.29 20.57
C THR A 238 2.16 -14.44 19.31
N LEU A 239 2.91 -13.33 19.25
CA LEU A 239 3.00 -12.52 18.02
C LEU A 239 3.64 -13.32 16.87
N GLY A 240 4.54 -14.25 17.21
CA GLY A 240 5.18 -15.16 16.28
C GLY A 240 4.18 -15.99 15.44
N TYR A 241 3.13 -16.57 16.03
CA TYR A 241 2.10 -17.26 15.24
C TYR A 241 0.93 -16.35 14.86
N LEU A 242 0.64 -15.30 15.65
CA LEU A 242 -0.56 -14.49 15.46
C LEU A 242 -0.46 -13.56 14.26
N LEU A 243 0.70 -12.90 14.06
CA LEU A 243 0.93 -12.04 12.91
C LEU A 243 0.78 -12.79 11.57
N PRO A 244 1.48 -13.92 11.32
CA PRO A 244 1.34 -14.63 10.06
C PRO A 244 -0.06 -15.24 9.89
N LEU A 245 -0.70 -15.68 10.97
CA LEU A 245 -2.08 -16.18 10.92
C LEU A 245 -3.07 -15.11 10.45
N LEU A 246 -3.04 -13.94 11.06
CA LEU A 246 -3.94 -12.83 10.69
C LEU A 246 -3.65 -12.35 9.26
N GLN A 247 -2.38 -12.32 8.86
CA GLN A 247 -1.98 -12.01 7.48
C GLN A 247 -2.59 -12.99 6.46
N VAL A 248 -2.46 -14.31 6.69
CA VAL A 248 -3.03 -15.33 5.79
C VAL A 248 -4.55 -15.19 5.71
N LEU A 249 -5.22 -15.04 6.86
CA LEU A 249 -6.68 -14.88 6.90
C LEU A 249 -7.16 -13.61 6.19
N ALA A 250 -6.42 -12.51 6.28
CA ALA A 250 -6.78 -11.26 5.63
C ALA A 250 -6.65 -11.35 4.10
N ARG A 251 -5.70 -12.14 3.60
CA ARG A 251 -5.45 -12.29 2.16
C ARG A 251 -6.29 -13.37 1.50
N GLU A 252 -6.36 -14.52 2.14
CA GLU A 252 -6.90 -15.74 1.55
C GLU A 252 -8.32 -16.03 2.07
N GLY A 253 -8.75 -15.32 3.12
CA GLY A 253 -9.99 -15.62 3.84
C GLY A 253 -9.87 -16.88 4.69
N GLY A 254 -11.01 -17.44 5.10
CA GLY A 254 -11.08 -18.66 5.88
C GLY A 254 -11.37 -18.45 7.36
N ARG A 255 -11.09 -19.48 8.17
CA ARG A 255 -11.38 -19.49 9.61
C ARG A 255 -10.22 -20.13 10.36
N ALA A 256 -9.86 -19.56 11.50
CA ALA A 256 -8.86 -20.13 12.39
C ALA A 256 -9.34 -20.14 13.83
N VAL A 257 -8.77 -21.06 14.61
CA VAL A 257 -8.95 -21.14 16.06
C VAL A 257 -7.57 -21.14 16.71
N VAL A 258 -7.34 -20.19 17.62
CA VAL A 258 -6.14 -20.17 18.47
C VAL A 258 -6.50 -20.77 19.82
N ALA A 259 -5.95 -21.95 20.13
CA ALA A 259 -6.13 -22.60 21.41
C ALA A 259 -4.95 -22.30 22.34
N THR A 260 -5.24 -21.99 23.61
CA THR A 260 -4.24 -21.79 24.65
C THR A 260 -4.49 -22.74 25.82
N ARG A 261 -3.42 -23.09 26.55
CA ARG A 261 -3.50 -24.07 27.65
C ARG A 261 -4.24 -23.55 28.88
N THR A 262 -4.26 -22.24 29.12
CA THR A 262 -4.82 -21.66 30.36
C THR A 262 -5.68 -20.43 30.07
N ARG A 263 -6.64 -20.15 30.94
CA ARG A 263 -7.48 -18.94 30.88
C ARG A 263 -6.66 -17.64 31.00
N ALA A 264 -5.56 -17.66 31.75
CA ALA A 264 -4.66 -16.52 31.86
C ALA A 264 -3.97 -16.21 30.52
N LEU A 265 -3.46 -17.23 29.82
CA LEU A 265 -2.87 -17.07 28.48
C LEU A 265 -3.92 -16.62 27.47
N GLN A 266 -5.15 -17.14 27.56
CA GLN A 266 -6.27 -16.71 26.73
C GLN A 266 -6.60 -15.22 26.93
N GLU A 267 -6.66 -14.76 28.18
CA GLU A 267 -6.98 -13.36 28.49
C GLU A 267 -5.86 -12.42 28.08
N GLN A 268 -4.59 -12.83 28.25
CA GLN A 268 -3.43 -12.07 27.75
C GLN A 268 -3.49 -11.96 26.22
N LEU A 269 -3.78 -13.06 25.52
CA LEU A 269 -3.92 -13.04 24.07
C LEU A 269 -5.02 -12.08 23.62
N TRP A 270 -6.18 -12.11 24.30
CA TRP A 270 -7.32 -11.28 23.98
C TRP A 270 -7.09 -9.79 24.26
N ARG A 271 -6.55 -9.44 25.42
CA ARG A 271 -6.44 -8.04 25.88
C ARG A 271 -5.18 -7.33 25.43
N HIS A 272 -4.12 -8.06 25.13
CA HIS A 272 -2.81 -7.48 24.85
C HIS A 272 -2.30 -7.88 23.46
N ASP A 273 -2.12 -9.18 23.21
CA ASP A 273 -1.38 -9.61 22.02
C ASP A 273 -2.20 -9.42 20.73
N LEU A 274 -3.51 -9.64 20.76
CA LEU A 274 -4.39 -9.43 19.60
C LEU A 274 -4.53 -7.96 19.19
N PRO A 275 -4.83 -7.00 20.11
CA PRO A 275 -4.80 -5.58 19.78
C PRO A 275 -3.46 -5.14 19.19
N LEU A 276 -2.36 -5.59 19.81
CA LEU A 276 -1.00 -5.26 19.36
C LEU A 276 -0.70 -5.81 17.96
N ALA A 277 -1.14 -7.04 17.65
CA ALA A 277 -1.00 -7.62 16.33
C ALA A 277 -1.83 -6.90 15.26
N ARG A 278 -3.08 -6.51 15.58
CA ARG A 278 -3.92 -5.72 14.67
C ARG A 278 -3.33 -4.36 14.36
N GLU A 279 -2.89 -3.66 15.40
CA GLU A 279 -2.19 -2.37 15.25
C GLU A 279 -0.94 -2.52 14.40
N ALA A 280 -0.13 -3.55 14.67
CA ALA A 280 1.06 -3.83 13.88
C ALA A 280 0.76 -4.23 12.44
N LEU A 281 -0.39 -4.80 12.12
CA LEU A 281 -0.76 -5.18 10.74
C LEU A 281 -1.52 -4.08 9.99
N GLY A 282 -2.13 -3.15 10.70
CA GLY A 282 -2.89 -2.04 10.11
C GLY A 282 -4.27 -2.43 9.58
N PHE A 283 -4.81 -3.59 9.97
CA PHE A 283 -6.16 -4.04 9.60
C PHE A 283 -6.86 -4.79 10.73
N GLU A 284 -8.18 -4.88 10.63
CA GLU A 284 -9.02 -5.63 11.57
C GLU A 284 -9.71 -6.82 10.90
N LEU A 285 -9.74 -7.95 11.61
CA LEU A 285 -10.51 -9.14 11.25
C LEU A 285 -11.56 -9.43 12.32
N PRO A 286 -12.74 -9.97 11.98
CA PRO A 286 -13.70 -10.43 12.97
C PRO A 286 -13.09 -11.53 13.86
N VAL A 287 -13.06 -11.31 15.18
CA VAL A 287 -12.57 -12.29 16.16
C VAL A 287 -13.58 -12.43 17.29
N ALA A 288 -13.76 -13.65 17.78
CA ALA A 288 -14.60 -13.95 18.93
C ALA A 288 -13.81 -14.72 19.99
N LEU A 289 -14.05 -14.39 21.26
CA LEU A 289 -13.48 -15.11 22.39
C LEU A 289 -14.42 -16.23 22.85
N LEU A 290 -13.93 -17.47 22.84
CA LEU A 290 -14.68 -18.63 23.32
C LEU A 290 -14.22 -19.00 24.74
N LYS A 291 -15.08 -18.77 25.74
CA LYS A 291 -14.84 -19.18 27.14
C LYS A 291 -15.63 -20.44 27.49
N GLY A 292 -14.96 -21.43 28.09
CA GLY A 292 -15.64 -22.58 28.72
C GLY A 292 -16.43 -22.16 29.96
N ARG A 293 -17.51 -22.88 30.29
CA ARG A 293 -18.25 -22.68 31.55
C ARG A 293 -17.46 -23.24 32.74
N ASP A 294 -17.42 -22.51 33.84
CA ASP A 294 -17.08 -23.09 35.15
C ASP A 294 -18.18 -24.07 35.55
N LEU A 295 -17.83 -25.34 35.78
CA LEU A 295 -18.75 -26.40 36.21
C LEU A 295 -19.10 -26.33 37.70
N ARG A 296 -18.83 -25.23 38.41
CA ARG A 296 -19.09 -25.11 39.85
C ARG A 296 -20.11 -24.00 40.11
N SER A 297 -21.24 -24.39 40.71
CA SER A 297 -22.38 -23.59 41.20
C SER A 297 -23.48 -23.21 40.18
N SER A 298 -24.57 -23.98 40.16
CA SER A 298 -25.93 -23.51 40.53
C SER A 298 -26.95 -24.67 40.39
N PRO A 299 -27.94 -24.82 41.30
CA PRO A 299 -28.87 -25.94 41.28
C PRO A 299 -29.94 -25.80 40.19
N LEU A 300 -30.44 -26.97 39.80
CA LEU A 300 -31.52 -27.21 38.85
C LEU A 300 -32.65 -26.17 38.94
N THR A 301 -32.86 -25.43 37.84
CA THR A 301 -34.18 -24.94 37.45
C THR A 301 -34.54 -25.54 36.10
N THR A 302 -35.69 -26.20 36.11
CA THR A 302 -36.30 -26.98 35.04
C THR A 302 -36.74 -26.09 33.88
N GLY A 303 -36.45 -26.51 32.64
CA GLY A 303 -37.22 -26.09 31.47
C GLY A 303 -36.43 -25.67 30.23
N ARG A 304 -36.38 -26.60 29.26
CA ARG A 304 -36.09 -26.46 27.81
C ARG A 304 -34.63 -26.69 27.35
N ARG A 305 -34.54 -27.62 26.40
CA ARG A 305 -33.38 -28.38 25.93
C ARG A 305 -32.48 -27.59 24.97
N HIS A 306 -31.21 -27.50 25.34
CA HIS A 306 -30.01 -27.87 24.57
C HIS A 306 -29.81 -27.33 23.13
N CYS A 307 -29.01 -26.26 23.05
CA CYS A 307 -27.94 -26.11 22.05
C CYS A 307 -26.76 -25.41 22.76
N GLY A 308 -25.53 -25.90 22.58
CA GLY A 308 -24.34 -25.54 23.36
C GLY A 308 -24.03 -24.04 23.31
N ARG A 309 -24.25 -23.35 24.44
CA ARG A 309 -24.13 -21.88 24.55
C ARG A 309 -22.71 -21.46 24.94
N TRP A 310 -21.94 -21.01 23.96
CA TRP A 310 -20.72 -20.21 24.12
C TRP A 310 -21.08 -18.77 24.52
N ARG A 311 -20.29 -18.11 25.38
CA ARG A 311 -20.38 -16.65 25.57
C ARG A 311 -19.40 -16.01 24.60
N CYS A 312 -19.91 -15.33 23.56
CA CYS A 312 -19.11 -14.47 22.69
C CYS A 312 -19.01 -13.08 23.34
N SER A 313 -17.79 -12.56 23.43
CA SER A 313 -17.52 -11.16 23.71
C SER A 313 -16.85 -10.55 22.47
N VAL A 314 -17.39 -9.43 22.00
CA VAL A 314 -16.81 -8.57 20.96
C VAL A 314 -16.02 -7.47 21.70
N PRO A 315 -14.82 -7.06 21.23
CA PRO A 315 -14.10 -5.93 21.81
C PRO A 315 -14.89 -4.63 21.71
#